data_AF-V5I434-F1
#
_entry.id   AF-V5I434-F1
#
_cell.length_a   1.000
_cell.length_b   1.000
_cell.length_c   1.000
_cell.angle_alpha   90.00
_cell.angle_beta   90.00
_cell.angle_gamma   90.00
#
_symmetry.space_group_name_H-M   'P 1'
#
loop_
_entity.id
_entity.type
_entity.pdbx_description
1 polymer ?
#
loop_
_entity_poly.entity_id
_entity_poly.type
_entity_poly.pdbx_seq_one_letter_code
_entity_poly.pdbx_strand_id
1 'polypeptide(L)'
;YMGRSFYIAGESYGARAALGFGERLRCTPPENKTNLTLNGLILGAGFLAPILNLTNSTEFLYQTSLLNDTGRRIFNETFAKIRELSKKNTTLALYPLSNTVFNLRTDGQKSLFQNLTGFMVQRSALYSVLPPVAEAYTHYVNTSQFKQSLHVPPNVQIDSLRPMVALMLAQDFITDITPKLIRRPRLSKYSSLYGASSTRYFQSTNFRKYFATL
;
A
#
# COMPACT_ATOMS: atom_id res chain seq x y z
N TYR A 1 19.40 -16.78 -12.96
CA TYR A 1 19.43 -15.67 -11.99
C TYR A 1 20.64 -15.75 -11.04
N MET A 2 21.25 -16.91 -10.83
CA MET A 2 22.42 -17.05 -9.94
C MET A 2 23.62 -16.20 -10.41
N GLY A 3 24.38 -15.65 -9.45
CA GLY A 3 25.58 -14.85 -9.72
C GLY A 3 25.30 -13.46 -10.32
N ARG A 4 24.04 -13.03 -10.40
CA ARG A 4 23.65 -11.69 -10.86
C ARG A 4 23.26 -10.81 -9.68
N SER A 5 23.34 -9.49 -9.88
CA SER A 5 22.73 -8.53 -8.98
C SER A 5 21.24 -8.78 -8.83
N PHE A 6 20.80 -8.95 -7.59
CA PHE A 6 19.41 -9.23 -7.27
C PHE A 6 18.76 -8.01 -6.59
N TYR A 7 17.60 -7.62 -7.08
CA TYR A 7 16.84 -6.48 -6.56
C TYR A 7 15.46 -6.95 -6.15
N ILE A 8 14.94 -6.40 -5.06
CA ILE A 8 13.54 -6.64 -4.66
C ILE A 8 12.79 -5.33 -4.76
N ALA A 9 11.76 -5.32 -5.59
CA ALA A 9 10.86 -4.18 -5.71
C ALA A 9 9.53 -4.49 -5.04
N GLY A 10 8.92 -3.49 -4.42
CA GLY A 10 7.59 -3.60 -3.84
C GLY A 10 6.91 -2.24 -3.78
N GLU A 11 5.62 -2.22 -4.08
CA GLU A 11 4.77 -1.05 -3.94
C GLU A 11 3.76 -1.27 -2.80
N SER A 12 3.32 -0.20 -2.13
CA SER A 12 2.24 -0.28 -1.14
C SER A 12 2.64 -1.22 0.01
N TYR A 13 1.81 -2.18 0.39
CA TYR A 13 2.19 -3.20 1.36
C TYR A 13 3.35 -4.09 0.87
N GLY A 14 3.50 -4.26 -0.46
CA GLY A 14 4.61 -4.98 -1.07
C GLY A 14 5.98 -4.38 -0.73
N ALA A 15 6.07 -3.07 -0.46
CA ALA A 15 7.32 -2.46 0.01
C ALA A 15 7.76 -3.01 1.38
N ARG A 16 6.79 -3.31 2.25
CA ARG A 16 7.06 -3.90 3.57
C ARG A 16 7.52 -5.36 3.43
N ALA A 17 6.89 -6.10 2.53
CA ALA A 17 7.34 -7.45 2.16
C ALA A 17 8.76 -7.43 1.57
N ALA A 18 9.05 -6.51 0.66
CA ALA A 18 10.38 -6.34 0.05
C ALA A 18 11.46 -6.05 1.11
N LEU A 19 11.16 -5.19 2.08
CA LEU A 19 12.03 -4.93 3.23
C LEU A 19 12.27 -6.22 4.05
N GLY A 20 11.21 -6.96 4.36
CA GLY A 20 11.30 -8.23 5.12
C GLY A 20 12.12 -9.29 4.40
N PHE A 21 11.89 -9.50 3.09
CA PHE A 21 12.65 -10.44 2.28
C PHE A 21 14.10 -10.02 2.11
N GLY A 22 14.37 -8.73 1.90
CA GLY A 22 15.73 -8.19 1.83
C GLY A 22 16.50 -8.45 3.13
N GLU A 23 15.87 -8.26 4.27
CA GLU A 23 16.46 -8.59 5.57
C GLU A 23 16.70 -10.08 5.76
N ARG A 24 15.73 -10.93 5.37
CA ARG A 24 15.91 -12.38 5.43
C ARG A 24 17.10 -12.82 4.57
N LEU A 25 17.20 -12.37 3.32
CA LEU A 25 18.32 -12.71 2.44
C LEU A 25 19.67 -12.24 3.01
N ARG A 26 19.70 -11.09 3.68
CA ARG A 26 20.93 -10.56 4.28
C ARG A 26 21.35 -11.32 5.55
N CYS A 27 20.40 -11.71 6.40
CA CYS A 27 20.67 -12.33 7.70
C CYS A 27 20.81 -13.85 7.65
N THR A 28 20.37 -14.48 6.57
CA THR A 28 20.39 -15.94 6.45
C THR A 28 21.63 -16.34 5.68
N PRO A 29 22.51 -17.18 6.26
CA PRO A 29 23.57 -17.80 5.48
C PRO A 29 22.95 -18.47 4.26
N PRO A 30 23.58 -18.40 3.07
CA PRO A 30 23.06 -19.09 1.90
C PRO A 30 22.88 -20.56 2.26
N GLU A 31 21.64 -21.04 2.31
CA GLU A 31 21.40 -22.47 2.14
C GLU A 31 21.99 -22.76 0.76
N ASN A 32 23.02 -23.63 0.69
CA ASN A 32 23.97 -23.85 -0.41
C ASN A 32 23.38 -24.12 -1.82
N LYS A 33 22.10 -23.86 -2.06
CA LYS A 33 21.35 -24.13 -3.29
C LYS A 33 21.15 -22.90 -4.18
N THR A 34 21.24 -21.68 -3.65
CA THR A 34 20.97 -20.46 -4.46
C THR A 34 21.89 -19.30 -4.12
N ASN A 35 22.85 -19.02 -5.01
CA ASN A 35 23.75 -17.87 -4.91
C ASN A 35 23.05 -16.60 -5.42
N LEU A 36 22.41 -15.86 -4.51
CA LEU A 36 21.78 -14.57 -4.76
C LEU A 36 22.53 -13.46 -4.01
N THR A 37 22.89 -12.39 -4.72
CA THR A 37 23.50 -11.21 -4.11
C THR A 37 22.49 -10.07 -4.11
N LEU A 38 21.99 -9.67 -2.93
CA LEU A 38 21.07 -8.54 -2.81
C LEU A 38 21.82 -7.23 -3.06
N ASN A 39 21.45 -6.53 -4.13
CA ASN A 39 22.07 -5.28 -4.58
C ASN A 39 21.16 -4.05 -4.38
N GLY A 40 19.87 -4.23 -4.10
CA GLY A 40 18.97 -3.10 -3.95
C GLY A 40 17.54 -3.46 -3.56
N LEU A 41 16.86 -2.50 -2.93
CA LEU A 41 15.43 -2.49 -2.67
C LEU A 41 14.80 -1.28 -3.36
N ILE A 42 13.68 -1.50 -4.04
CA ILE A 42 12.90 -0.44 -4.70
C ILE A 42 11.55 -0.40 -4.03
N LEU A 43 11.28 0.66 -3.26
CA LEU A 43 10.15 0.72 -2.35
C LEU A 43 9.22 1.88 -2.75
N GLY A 44 8.20 1.57 -3.53
CA GLY A 44 7.23 2.55 -4.03
C GLY A 44 6.06 2.74 -3.07
N ALA A 45 5.69 3.98 -2.74
CA ALA A 45 4.46 4.33 -2.02
C ALA A 45 4.18 3.41 -0.81
N GLY A 46 5.24 3.03 -0.08
CA GLY A 46 5.25 1.84 0.77
C GLY A 46 4.69 2.03 2.16
N PHE A 47 4.21 0.95 2.79
CA PHE A 47 3.73 0.93 4.18
C PHE A 47 4.93 0.89 5.16
N LEU A 48 5.81 1.88 5.07
CA LEU A 48 7.12 1.93 5.74
C LEU A 48 7.18 2.87 6.95
N ALA A 49 6.11 3.63 7.14
CA ALA A 49 5.88 4.56 8.25
C ALA A 49 4.45 4.33 8.78
N PRO A 50 4.08 4.90 9.94
CA PRO A 50 2.74 4.76 10.49
C PRO A 50 1.66 5.01 9.45
N ILE A 51 0.85 3.98 9.16
CA ILE A 51 -0.07 4.01 8.01
C ILE A 51 -1.08 5.15 8.08
N LEU A 52 -1.51 5.54 9.28
CA LEU A 52 -2.42 6.67 9.51
C LEU A 52 -1.79 8.03 9.19
N ASN A 53 -0.46 8.14 9.20
CA ASN A 53 0.23 9.36 8.78
C ASN A 53 0.38 9.37 7.25
N LEU A 54 0.70 8.23 6.66
CA LEU A 54 0.87 8.10 5.22
C LEU A 54 -0.45 8.32 4.46
N THR A 55 -1.53 7.69 4.96
CA THR A 55 -2.85 7.64 4.31
C THR A 55 -3.76 8.82 4.60
N ASN A 56 -3.39 9.68 5.55
CA ASN A 56 -4.15 10.89 5.83
C ASN A 56 -3.93 11.90 4.69
N SER A 57 -4.81 11.83 3.70
CA SER A 57 -4.79 12.67 2.50
C SER A 57 -5.66 13.92 2.62
N THR A 58 -6.17 14.23 3.81
CA THR A 58 -7.13 15.32 4.05
C THR A 58 -6.67 16.65 3.45
N GLU A 59 -5.45 17.07 3.74
CA GLU A 59 -4.91 18.35 3.27
C GLU A 59 -4.71 18.38 1.76
N PHE A 60 -4.22 17.28 1.18
CA PHE A 60 -4.10 17.16 -0.27
C PHE A 60 -5.46 17.28 -0.95
N LEU A 61 -6.47 16.55 -0.46
CA LEU A 61 -7.80 16.55 -1.05
C LEU A 61 -8.45 17.94 -0.94
N TYR A 62 -8.23 18.65 0.17
CA TYR A 62 -8.69 20.03 0.33
C TYR A 62 -7.98 21.01 -0.62
N GLN A 63 -6.64 20.96 -0.67
CA GLN A 63 -5.83 21.84 -1.52
C GLN A 63 -6.05 21.62 -3.01
N THR A 64 -6.52 20.43 -3.41
CA THR A 64 -6.90 20.11 -4.78
C THR A 64 -8.39 20.29 -5.07
N SER A 65 -9.12 20.95 -4.14
CA SER A 65 -10.57 21.22 -4.25
C SER A 65 -11.46 19.97 -4.37
N LEU A 66 -10.93 18.80 -4.01
CA LEU A 66 -11.70 17.55 -3.88
C LEU A 66 -12.50 17.49 -2.57
N LEU A 67 -12.12 18.30 -1.58
CA LEU A 67 -12.90 18.52 -0.36
C LEU A 67 -13.15 20.03 -0.18
N ASN A 68 -14.35 20.35 0.31
CA ASN A 68 -14.64 21.66 0.90
C ASN A 68 -14.30 21.66 2.40
N ASP A 69 -14.53 22.78 3.10
CA ASP A 69 -14.22 22.92 4.53
C ASP A 69 -14.94 21.87 5.39
N THR A 70 -16.18 21.55 5.04
CA THR A 70 -16.97 20.53 5.75
C THR A 70 -16.37 19.14 5.55
N GLY A 71 -16.02 18.78 4.31
CA GLY A 71 -15.36 17.52 3.98
C GLY A 71 -14.00 17.38 4.65
N ARG A 72 -13.20 18.45 4.66
CA ARG A 72 -11.89 18.51 5.35
C ARG A 72 -12.04 18.25 6.85
N ARG A 73 -13.02 18.90 7.50
CA ARG A 73 -13.32 18.69 8.93
C ARG A 73 -13.71 17.24 9.21
N ILE A 74 -14.66 16.69 8.44
CA ILE A 74 -15.15 15.30 8.60
C ILE A 74 -13.99 14.30 8.46
N PHE A 75 -13.12 14.50 7.47
CA PHE A 75 -11.93 13.66 7.27
C PHE A 75 -10.97 13.71 8.46
N ASN A 76 -10.63 14.91 8.95
CA ASN A 76 -9.75 15.09 10.10
C ASN A 76 -10.31 14.43 11.37
N GLU A 77 -11.59 14.65 11.67
CA GLU A 77 -12.26 14.02 12.82
C GLU A 77 -12.28 12.50 12.71
N THR A 78 -12.50 11.97 11.49
CA THR A 78 -12.48 10.52 11.26
C THR A 78 -11.09 9.93 11.48
N PHE A 79 -10.03 10.55 10.95
CA PHE A 79 -8.65 10.11 11.17
C PHE A 79 -8.24 10.21 12.65
N ALA A 80 -8.70 11.22 13.39
CA ALA A 80 -8.47 11.33 14.83
C ALA A 80 -9.12 10.16 15.60
N LYS A 81 -10.37 9.81 15.28
CA LYS A 81 -11.08 8.66 15.88
C LYS A 81 -10.36 7.34 15.58
N ILE A 82 -9.93 7.12 14.33
CA ILE A 82 -9.19 5.92 13.95
C ILE A 82 -7.87 5.83 14.71
N ARG A 83 -7.17 6.96 14.89
CA ARG A 83 -5.91 7.01 15.65
C ARG A 83 -6.11 6.60 17.10
N GLU A 84 -7.13 7.12 17.78
CA GLU A 84 -7.42 6.71 19.15
C GLU A 84 -7.83 5.25 19.26
N LEU A 85 -8.60 4.74 18.29
CA LEU A 85 -8.94 3.31 18.24
C LEU A 85 -7.71 2.43 18.01
N SER A 86 -6.78 2.86 17.16
CA SER A 86 -5.56 2.10 16.82
C SER A 86 -4.63 1.87 18.01
N LYS A 87 -4.65 2.77 19.01
CA LYS A 87 -3.91 2.61 20.27
C LYS A 87 -4.49 1.50 21.14
N LYS A 88 -5.78 1.19 21.00
CA LYS A 88 -6.50 0.20 21.80
C LYS A 88 -6.59 -1.15 21.10
N ASN A 89 -6.91 -1.15 19.81
CA ASN A 89 -7.07 -2.36 19.01
C ASN A 89 -6.81 -2.06 17.53
N THR A 90 -5.71 -2.59 17.01
CA THR A 90 -5.26 -2.37 15.63
C THR A 90 -6.20 -3.02 14.62
N THR A 91 -6.64 -4.26 14.86
CA THR A 91 -7.59 -4.96 13.98
C THR A 91 -8.90 -4.19 13.85
N LEU A 92 -9.45 -3.70 14.97
CA LEU A 92 -10.66 -2.88 14.95
C LEU A 92 -10.44 -1.53 14.27
N ALA A 93 -9.24 -0.95 14.34
CA ALA A 93 -8.92 0.30 13.64
C ALA A 93 -8.74 0.13 12.13
N LEU A 94 -8.40 -1.06 11.63
CA LEU A 94 -8.32 -1.31 10.19
C LEU A 94 -9.70 -1.19 9.52
N TYR A 95 -10.78 -1.60 10.18
CA TYR A 95 -12.12 -1.51 9.63
C TYR A 95 -12.57 -0.07 9.27
N PRO A 96 -12.55 0.92 10.19
CA PRO A 96 -12.87 2.29 9.85
C PRO A 96 -11.83 2.92 8.93
N LEU A 97 -10.54 2.54 8.99
CA LEU A 97 -9.55 2.97 8.01
C LEU A 97 -9.93 2.49 6.60
N SER A 98 -10.32 1.23 6.46
CA SER A 98 -10.83 0.67 5.22
C SER A 98 -12.04 1.45 4.69
N ASN A 99 -13.03 1.71 5.55
CA ASN A 99 -14.23 2.46 5.20
C ASN A 99 -13.96 3.93 4.87
N THR A 100 -12.82 4.47 5.30
CA THR A 100 -12.45 5.86 5.03
C THR A 100 -11.74 5.96 3.70
N VAL A 101 -10.70 5.14 3.50
CA VAL A 101 -9.69 5.35 2.46
C VAL A 101 -9.48 4.17 1.51
N PHE A 102 -9.47 2.92 2.00
CA PHE A 102 -9.07 1.79 1.15
C PHE A 102 -10.23 1.12 0.41
N ASN A 103 -11.47 1.33 0.86
CA ASN A 103 -12.68 0.68 0.36
C ASN A 103 -12.52 -0.86 0.23
N LEU A 104 -12.05 -1.53 1.28
CA LEU A 104 -11.94 -3.01 1.32
C LEU A 104 -13.28 -3.68 1.67
N ARG A 105 -14.40 -2.97 1.50
CA ARG A 105 -15.73 -3.47 1.83
C ARG A 105 -16.23 -4.39 0.73
N THR A 106 -16.94 -5.45 1.11
CA THR A 106 -17.53 -6.43 0.19
C THR A 106 -18.99 -6.17 -0.13
N ASP A 107 -19.61 -5.19 0.52
CA ASP A 107 -21.05 -4.88 0.41
C ASP A 107 -21.37 -3.80 -0.64
N GLY A 108 -20.37 -3.36 -1.41
CA GLY A 108 -20.53 -2.33 -2.44
C GLY A 108 -20.76 -0.91 -1.91
N GLN A 109 -20.74 -0.71 -0.59
CA GLN A 109 -20.91 0.61 0.00
C GLN A 109 -19.72 1.51 -0.30
N LYS A 110 -20.01 2.79 -0.57
CA LYS A 110 -18.99 3.79 -0.83
C LYS A 110 -18.23 4.14 0.45
N SER A 111 -16.91 4.29 0.33
CA SER A 111 -16.07 4.84 1.39
C SER A 111 -16.38 6.31 1.64
N LEU A 112 -15.94 6.82 2.79
CA LEU A 112 -16.05 8.26 3.10
C LEU A 112 -15.40 9.12 2.02
N PHE A 113 -14.23 8.70 1.52
CA PHE A 113 -13.57 9.33 0.38
C PHE A 113 -14.48 9.40 -0.85
N GLN A 114 -15.10 8.28 -1.24
CA GLN A 114 -15.94 8.24 -2.43
C GLN A 114 -17.19 9.11 -2.26
N ASN A 115 -17.78 9.12 -1.06
CA ASN A 115 -18.95 9.95 -0.77
C ASN A 115 -18.65 11.45 -0.79
N LEU A 116 -17.50 11.87 -0.26
CA LEU A 116 -17.17 13.30 -0.18
C LEU A 116 -16.56 13.87 -1.46
N THR A 117 -15.88 13.05 -2.26
CA THR A 117 -15.17 13.51 -3.47
C THR A 117 -15.91 13.19 -4.77
N GLY A 118 -16.84 12.23 -4.76
CA GLY A 118 -17.46 11.70 -5.98
C GLY A 118 -16.57 10.77 -6.81
N PHE A 119 -15.30 10.57 -6.42
CA PHE A 119 -14.40 9.65 -7.09
C PHE A 119 -14.74 8.21 -6.70
N MET A 120 -14.72 7.29 -7.67
CA MET A 120 -14.96 5.86 -7.47
C MET A 120 -13.66 5.09 -7.22
N VAL A 121 -12.56 5.52 -7.82
CA VAL A 121 -11.25 4.94 -7.56
C VAL A 121 -10.32 5.97 -6.98
N GLN A 122 -9.41 5.46 -6.19
CA GLN A 122 -8.69 6.28 -5.25
C GLN A 122 -7.18 6.31 -5.58
N ARG A 123 -6.77 5.52 -6.57
CA ARG A 123 -5.38 5.35 -7.01
C ARG A 123 -4.76 6.56 -7.70
N SER A 124 -5.54 7.46 -8.31
CA SER A 124 -4.99 8.57 -9.10
C SER A 124 -5.79 9.85 -8.99
N ALA A 125 -5.18 10.96 -8.61
CA ALA A 125 -5.78 12.30 -8.57
C ALA A 125 -6.45 12.72 -9.90
N LEU A 126 -6.03 12.11 -11.02
CA LEU A 126 -6.46 12.46 -12.37
C LEU A 126 -7.71 11.72 -12.85
N TYR A 127 -7.98 10.53 -12.30
CA TYR A 127 -9.07 9.67 -12.77
C TYR A 127 -10.09 9.40 -11.67
N SER A 128 -11.37 9.66 -11.99
CA SER A 128 -12.52 9.40 -11.11
C SER A 128 -12.98 7.97 -11.10
N VAL A 129 -12.76 7.25 -12.19
CA VAL A 129 -13.12 5.86 -12.35
C VAL A 129 -11.90 5.05 -12.76
N LEU A 130 -12.02 3.72 -12.68
CA LEU A 130 -10.98 2.84 -13.20
C LEU A 130 -10.90 3.06 -14.73
N PRO A 131 -9.71 3.26 -15.31
CA PRO A 131 -9.57 3.37 -16.75
C PRO A 131 -10.07 2.08 -17.45
N PRO A 132 -10.74 2.16 -18.61
CA PRO A 132 -11.25 0.98 -19.32
C PRO A 132 -10.21 -0.10 -19.59
N VAL A 133 -8.94 0.30 -19.81
CA VAL A 133 -7.83 -0.64 -20.01
C VAL A 133 -7.56 -1.53 -18.80
N ALA A 134 -7.76 -1.03 -17.58
CA ALA A 134 -7.54 -1.81 -16.36
C ALA A 134 -8.68 -2.82 -16.14
N GLU A 135 -9.92 -2.47 -16.48
CA GLU A 135 -11.04 -3.41 -16.50
C GLU A 135 -10.86 -4.48 -17.57
N ALA A 136 -10.49 -4.09 -18.80
CA ALA A 136 -10.18 -5.01 -19.88
C ALA A 136 -9.06 -6.00 -19.50
N TYR A 137 -8.03 -5.53 -18.79
CA TYR A 137 -6.98 -6.39 -18.27
C TYR A 137 -7.51 -7.42 -17.26
N THR A 138 -8.38 -7.02 -16.32
CA THR A 138 -9.01 -7.95 -15.36
C THR A 138 -9.82 -9.04 -16.06
N HIS A 139 -10.54 -8.71 -17.14
CA HIS A 139 -11.25 -9.70 -17.95
C HIS A 139 -10.28 -10.61 -18.70
N TYR A 140 -9.27 -10.05 -19.35
CA TYR A 140 -8.26 -10.79 -20.12
C TYR A 140 -7.54 -11.85 -19.29
N VAL A 141 -7.04 -11.49 -18.10
CA VAL A 141 -6.33 -12.44 -17.23
C VAL A 141 -7.25 -13.54 -16.69
N ASN A 142 -8.56 -13.35 -16.73
CA ASN A 142 -9.52 -14.35 -16.30
C ASN A 142 -9.97 -15.32 -17.40
N THR A 143 -9.56 -15.11 -18.65
CA THR A 143 -9.84 -16.03 -19.76
C THR A 143 -9.15 -17.39 -19.56
N SER A 144 -9.79 -18.46 -20.04
CA SER A 144 -9.21 -19.81 -19.97
C SER A 144 -7.89 -19.90 -20.73
N GLN A 145 -7.78 -19.25 -21.90
CA GLN A 145 -6.56 -19.22 -22.70
C GLN A 145 -5.38 -18.61 -21.92
N PHE A 146 -5.58 -17.44 -21.30
CA PHE A 146 -4.53 -16.81 -20.50
C PHE A 146 -4.12 -17.69 -19.31
N LYS A 147 -5.09 -18.21 -18.55
CA LYS A 147 -4.82 -19.07 -17.38
C LYS A 147 -4.06 -20.34 -17.77
N GLN A 148 -4.49 -21.02 -18.83
CA GLN A 148 -3.83 -22.24 -19.31
C GLN A 148 -2.40 -21.96 -19.78
N SER A 149 -2.14 -20.81 -20.42
CA SER A 149 -0.79 -20.41 -20.84
C SER A 149 0.20 -20.23 -19.67
N LEU A 150 -0.33 -19.96 -18.47
CA LEU A 150 0.44 -19.84 -17.23
C LEU A 150 0.35 -21.09 -16.33
N HIS A 151 -0.27 -22.17 -16.83
CA HIS A 151 -0.56 -23.39 -16.07
C HIS A 151 -1.41 -23.14 -14.81
N VAL A 152 -2.27 -22.12 -14.83
CA VAL A 152 -3.26 -21.83 -13.79
C VAL A 152 -4.56 -22.58 -14.10
N PRO A 153 -5.15 -23.32 -13.14
CA PRO A 153 -6.42 -23.99 -13.36
C PRO A 153 -7.55 -23.01 -13.76
N PRO A 154 -8.42 -23.35 -14.72
CA PRO A 154 -9.47 -22.45 -15.21
C PRO A 154 -10.45 -21.96 -14.13
N ASN A 155 -10.67 -22.78 -13.09
CA ASN A 155 -11.55 -22.48 -11.96
C ASN A 155 -10.95 -21.51 -10.93
N VAL A 156 -9.67 -21.15 -11.04
CA VAL A 156 -9.05 -20.14 -10.18
C VAL A 156 -9.40 -18.75 -10.71
N GLN A 157 -10.01 -17.92 -9.88
CA GLN A 157 -10.20 -16.51 -10.18
C GLN A 157 -8.90 -15.75 -9.91
N ILE A 158 -8.42 -15.00 -10.92
CA ILE A 158 -7.34 -14.04 -10.73
C ILE A 158 -7.97 -12.73 -10.27
N ASP A 159 -7.72 -12.39 -9.01
CA ASP A 159 -8.24 -11.21 -8.33
C ASP A 159 -7.08 -10.29 -7.90
N SER A 160 -7.35 -8.99 -7.75
CA SER A 160 -6.35 -8.01 -7.33
C SER A 160 -6.28 -7.81 -5.81
N LEU A 161 -7.27 -8.30 -5.07
CA LEU A 161 -7.42 -8.05 -3.63
C LEU A 161 -8.20 -9.19 -2.98
N ARG A 162 -7.67 -9.71 -1.87
CA ARG A 162 -8.34 -10.64 -0.98
C ARG A 162 -8.54 -10.01 0.41
N PRO A 163 -9.77 -9.60 0.78
CA PRO A 163 -10.02 -8.92 2.05
C PRO A 163 -9.54 -9.70 3.28
N MET A 164 -9.64 -11.03 3.25
CA MET A 164 -9.17 -11.88 4.35
C MET A 164 -7.66 -11.77 4.57
N VAL A 165 -6.87 -11.66 3.49
CA VAL A 165 -5.41 -11.47 3.61
C VAL A 165 -5.11 -10.12 4.26
N ALA A 166 -5.81 -9.05 3.87
CA ALA A 166 -5.65 -7.73 4.48
C ALA A 166 -6.04 -7.75 5.98
N LEU A 167 -7.10 -8.46 6.35
CA LEU A 167 -7.53 -8.62 7.74
C LEU A 167 -6.48 -9.35 8.59
N MET A 168 -5.91 -10.44 8.07
CA MET A 168 -4.85 -11.20 8.75
C MET A 168 -3.56 -10.39 8.93
N LEU A 169 -3.35 -9.37 8.10
CA LEU A 169 -2.19 -8.47 8.16
C LEU A 169 -2.48 -7.16 8.90
N ALA A 170 -3.66 -6.99 9.50
CA ALA A 170 -4.11 -5.73 10.10
C ALA A 170 -3.16 -5.17 11.16
N GLN A 171 -2.69 -6.04 12.06
CA GLN A 171 -1.72 -5.65 13.09
C GLN A 171 -0.41 -5.18 12.45
N ASP A 172 0.06 -5.87 11.41
CA ASP A 172 1.28 -5.49 10.72
C ASP A 172 1.10 -4.14 10.01
N PHE A 173 -0.04 -3.89 9.34
CA PHE A 173 -0.31 -2.61 8.67
C PHE A 173 -0.14 -1.40 9.59
N ILE A 174 -0.61 -1.51 10.83
CA ILE A 174 -0.61 -0.40 11.80
C ILE A 174 0.69 -0.33 12.60
N THR A 175 1.41 -1.45 12.75
CA THR A 175 2.67 -1.50 13.47
C THR A 175 3.69 -0.55 12.82
N ASP A 176 4.20 0.37 13.63
CA ASP A 176 5.29 1.26 13.24
C ASP A 176 6.60 0.46 13.10
N ILE A 177 7.17 0.46 11.90
CA ILE A 177 8.43 -0.22 11.58
C ILE A 177 9.58 0.76 11.34
N THR A 178 9.36 2.06 11.54
CA THR A 178 10.40 3.06 11.38
C THR A 178 11.66 2.77 12.22
N PRO A 179 11.57 2.31 13.48
CA PRO A 179 12.76 1.89 14.22
C PRO A 179 13.55 0.76 13.54
N LYS A 180 12.86 -0.17 12.88
CA LYS A 180 13.49 -1.28 12.14
C LYS A 180 14.14 -0.79 10.84
N LEU A 181 13.58 0.24 10.22
CA LEU A 181 14.10 0.85 9.00
C LEU A 181 15.37 1.68 9.28
N ILE A 182 15.35 2.54 10.30
CA ILE A 182 16.47 3.44 10.64
C ILE A 182 17.67 2.68 11.19
N ARG A 183 17.44 1.69 12.07
CA ARG A 183 18.52 0.93 12.74
C ARG A 183 19.36 0.06 11.77
N ARG A 184 19.03 0.04 10.48
CA ARG A 184 19.66 -0.84 9.49
C ARG A 184 20.33 -0.03 8.37
N PRO A 185 21.46 0.64 8.67
CA PRO A 185 22.14 1.59 7.76
C PRO A 185 22.64 0.97 6.44
N ARG A 186 22.72 -0.36 6.35
CA ARG A 186 23.05 -1.03 5.09
C ARG A 186 21.85 -1.10 4.15
N LEU A 187 20.63 -1.29 4.65
CA LEU A 187 19.45 -1.32 3.78
C LEU A 187 19.04 0.06 3.30
N SER A 188 19.25 1.12 4.09
CA SER A 188 19.04 2.50 3.63
C SER A 188 19.93 2.84 2.43
N LYS A 189 21.19 2.35 2.41
CA LYS A 189 22.11 2.51 1.26
C LYS A 189 21.62 1.82 -0.01
N TYR A 190 20.76 0.80 0.12
CA TYR A 190 20.22 0.00 -0.97
C TYR A 190 18.78 0.36 -1.33
N SER A 191 18.13 1.25 -0.58
CA SER A 191 16.69 1.50 -0.72
C SER A 191 16.43 2.80 -1.48
N SER A 192 15.65 2.71 -2.55
CA SER A 192 15.07 3.89 -3.18
C SER A 192 13.60 4.02 -2.82
N LEU A 193 13.23 5.15 -2.19
CA LEU A 193 11.87 5.49 -1.80
C LEU A 193 11.27 6.44 -2.84
N TYR A 194 10.18 6.04 -3.49
CA TYR A 194 9.43 6.94 -4.36
C TYR A 194 7.94 6.93 -4.02
N GLY A 195 7.38 8.10 -3.79
CA GLY A 195 5.93 8.31 -3.77
C GLY A 195 5.49 8.93 -5.09
N ALA A 196 4.49 8.36 -5.75
CA ALA A 196 3.91 8.98 -6.94
C ALA A 196 3.12 10.24 -6.51
N SER A 197 3.45 11.39 -7.10
CA SER A 197 2.79 12.68 -6.82
C SER A 197 1.30 12.68 -7.17
N SER A 198 0.86 11.78 -8.04
CA SER A 198 -0.53 11.61 -8.43
C SER A 198 -1.32 10.65 -7.53
N THR A 199 -0.70 9.93 -6.60
CA THR A 199 -1.38 8.92 -5.78
C THR A 199 -2.06 9.55 -4.58
N ARG A 200 -3.38 9.36 -4.44
CA ARG A 200 -4.16 10.03 -3.39
C ARG A 200 -4.03 9.49 -1.97
N TYR A 201 -3.46 8.30 -1.79
CA TYR A 201 -3.28 7.67 -0.47
C TYR A 201 -1.87 7.68 0.04
N PHE A 202 -0.89 7.66 -0.86
CA PHE A 202 0.52 7.60 -0.52
C PHE A 202 1.19 8.84 -1.09
N GLN A 203 0.69 9.98 -0.62
CA GLN A 203 1.12 11.29 -1.09
C GLN A 203 2.60 11.46 -0.83
N SER A 204 3.36 11.82 -1.86
CA SER A 204 4.79 12.05 -1.75
C SER A 204 5.12 13.10 -0.67
N THR A 205 4.21 14.05 -0.42
CA THR A 205 4.30 15.03 0.67
C THR A 205 4.23 14.40 2.05
N ASN A 206 3.34 13.42 2.28
CA ASN A 206 3.25 12.71 3.56
C ASN A 206 4.50 11.86 3.83
N PHE A 207 5.03 11.20 2.79
CA PHE A 207 6.32 10.50 2.89
C PHE A 207 7.44 11.49 3.23
N ARG A 208 7.60 12.55 2.44
CA ARG A 208 8.65 13.57 2.68
C ARG A 208 8.55 14.17 4.07
N LYS A 209 7.34 14.57 4.50
CA LYS A 209 7.10 15.14 5.83
C LYS A 209 7.50 14.17 6.93
N TYR A 210 7.17 12.89 6.81
CA TYR A 210 7.52 11.90 7.82
C TYR A 210 9.03 11.62 7.82
N PHE A 211 9.61 11.29 6.66
CA PHE A 211 11.02 10.94 6.54
C PHE A 211 11.98 12.11 6.84
N ALA A 212 11.55 13.36 6.68
CA ALA A 212 12.33 14.53 7.10
C ALA A 212 12.43 14.72 8.62
N THR A 213 11.67 13.96 9.41
CA THR A 213 11.76 13.98 10.89
C THR A 213 12.71 12.92 11.46
N LEU A 214 13.27 12.06 10.60
CA LEU A 214 14.14 10.95 10.95
C LEU A 214 15.60 11.29 10.68
#